data_AF-V6DMM0-F1
#
_entry.id   AF-V6DMM0-F1
#
_cell.length_a   1.000
_cell.length_b   1.000
_cell.length_c   1.000
_cell.angle_alpha   90.00
_cell.angle_beta   90.00
_cell.angle_gamma   90.00
#
_symmetry.space_group_name_H-M   'P 1'
#
loop_
_entity.id
_entity.type
_entity.pdbx_description
1 polymer ?
#
loop_
_entity_poly.entity_id
_entity_poly.type
_entity_poly.pdbx_seq_one_letter_code
_entity_poly.pdbx_strand_id
1 'polypeptide(L)'
;MKSYNPSDFPVATTGFFYAADDTKTALRELYPYVDQGMKLANGTGYHKRLFANGADMNDVMLVGSPQQIIEKMIYQYEELGHQRYLAQIDFGGMPFEKVMKNIEIIGTKILPEVKKYTKGK
;
A
#
# COMPACT_ATOMS: atom_id res chain seq x y z
N MET A 1 -34.57 13.78 10.76
CA MET A 1 -33.35 13.44 10.00
C MET A 1 -33.57 12.09 9.36
N LYS A 2 -33.33 11.93 8.05
CA LYS A 2 -33.32 10.59 7.43
C LYS A 2 -32.11 9.84 7.97
N SER A 3 -32.31 8.65 8.52
CA SER A 3 -31.23 7.77 8.93
C SER A 3 -30.60 7.12 7.70
N TYR A 4 -29.27 7.12 7.62
CA TYR A 4 -28.50 6.42 6.59
C TYR A 4 -28.14 5.01 7.09
N ASN A 5 -28.08 4.03 6.19
CA ASN A 5 -27.52 2.72 6.48
C ASN A 5 -26.01 2.73 6.12
N PRO A 6 -25.09 2.54 7.08
CA PRO A 6 -23.66 2.53 6.81
C PRO A 6 -23.24 1.51 5.74
N SER A 7 -23.96 0.40 5.62
CA SER A 7 -23.67 -0.66 4.63
C SER A 7 -23.85 -0.22 3.18
N ASP A 8 -24.49 0.92 2.92
CA ASP A 8 -24.67 1.45 1.57
C ASP A 8 -23.40 2.15 1.04
N PHE A 9 -22.39 2.40 1.89
CA PHE A 9 -21.22 3.19 1.57
C PHE A 9 -19.93 2.38 1.68
N PRO A 10 -19.35 1.91 0.56
CA PRO A 10 -18.09 1.19 0.60
C PRO A 10 -16.93 2.10 1.01
N VAL A 11 -16.08 1.58 1.89
CA VAL A 11 -14.89 2.24 2.41
C VAL A 11 -13.66 1.76 1.64
N ALA A 12 -12.75 2.70 1.37
CA ALA A 12 -11.47 2.42 0.74
C ALA A 12 -10.30 2.90 1.60
N THR A 13 -9.22 2.13 1.62
CA THR A 13 -7.92 2.57 2.12
C THR A 13 -7.01 2.94 0.95
N THR A 14 -6.09 3.88 1.16
CA THR A 14 -5.13 4.31 0.13
C THR A 14 -3.79 4.64 0.73
N GLY A 15 -2.72 4.38 -0.02
CA GLY A 15 -1.36 4.67 0.42
C GLY A 15 -0.34 4.27 -0.63
N PHE A 16 0.93 4.56 -0.32
CA PHE A 16 2.05 4.08 -1.12
C PHE A 16 2.10 2.56 -1.10
N PHE A 17 2.38 1.98 -2.27
CA PHE A 17 2.58 0.56 -2.43
C PHE A 17 3.91 0.29 -3.11
N TYR A 18 4.69 -0.64 -2.55
CA TYR A 18 5.84 -1.18 -3.25
C TYR A 18 6.26 -2.55 -2.69
N ALA A 19 6.24 -3.56 -3.54
CA ALA A 19 6.65 -4.92 -3.23
C ALA A 19 8.03 -5.22 -3.82
N ALA A 20 8.91 -5.80 -3.00
CA ALA A 20 10.17 -6.38 -3.44
C ALA A 20 10.39 -7.74 -2.74
N ASP A 21 11.53 -8.39 -2.97
CA ASP A 21 11.80 -9.72 -2.38
C ASP A 21 11.85 -9.65 -0.84
N ASP A 22 12.31 -8.53 -0.30
CA ASP A 22 12.36 -8.25 1.13
C ASP A 22 12.04 -6.78 1.44
N THR A 23 11.67 -6.53 2.70
CA THR A 23 11.25 -5.21 3.20
C THR A 23 12.34 -4.15 3.11
N LYS A 24 13.60 -4.51 3.38
CA LYS A 24 14.71 -3.54 3.33
C LYS A 24 14.94 -3.09 1.89
N THR A 25 14.85 -4.01 0.94
CA THR A 25 14.92 -3.71 -0.49
C THR A 25 13.74 -2.85 -0.93
N ALA A 26 12.51 -3.20 -0.53
CA ALA A 26 11.31 -2.43 -0.87
C ALA A 26 11.42 -0.96 -0.40
N LEU A 27 11.80 -0.75 0.87
CA LEU A 27 11.98 0.59 1.43
C LEU A 27 13.12 1.36 0.73
N ARG A 28 14.27 0.71 0.50
CA ARG A 28 15.42 1.34 -0.17
C ARG A 28 15.07 1.78 -1.58
N GLU A 29 14.33 0.98 -2.33
CA GLU A 29 13.98 1.26 -3.71
C GLU A 29 12.90 2.33 -3.84
N LEU A 30 11.90 2.34 -2.96
CA LEU A 30 10.80 3.30 -3.03
C LEU A 30 11.19 4.69 -2.50
N TYR A 31 12.01 4.77 -1.44
CA TYR A 31 12.28 6.03 -0.74
C TYR A 31 12.74 7.19 -1.63
N PRO A 32 13.67 7.03 -2.60
CA PRO A 32 14.13 8.14 -3.44
C PRO A 32 12.98 8.81 -4.20
N TYR A 33 12.01 8.03 -4.68
CA TYR A 33 10.87 8.54 -5.43
C TYR A 33 9.87 9.24 -4.52
N VAL A 34 9.61 8.69 -3.33
CA VAL A 34 8.76 9.35 -2.33
C VAL A 34 9.38 10.67 -1.87
N ASP A 35 10.69 10.68 -1.59
CA ASP A 35 11.40 11.89 -1.20
C ASP A 35 11.39 12.96 -2.29
N GLN A 36 11.72 12.60 -3.52
CA GLN A 36 11.72 13.52 -4.66
C GLN A 36 10.31 14.00 -5.00
N GLY A 37 9.32 13.11 -5.05
CA GLY A 37 7.94 13.47 -5.32
C GLY A 37 7.37 14.43 -4.27
N MET A 38 7.70 14.22 -2.99
CA MET A 38 7.31 15.15 -1.92
C MET A 38 8.03 16.50 -2.01
N LYS A 39 9.32 16.53 -2.37
CA LYS A 39 10.03 17.81 -2.65
C LYS A 39 9.33 18.61 -3.73
N LEU A 40 8.88 17.95 -4.79
CA LEU A 40 8.18 18.60 -5.90
C LEU A 40 6.78 19.06 -5.50
N ALA A 41 6.03 18.25 -4.76
CA ALA A 41 4.66 18.57 -4.37
C ALA A 41 4.58 19.61 -3.24
N ASN A 42 5.47 19.51 -2.25
CA ASN A 42 5.35 20.20 -0.96
C ASN A 42 6.56 21.10 -0.64
N GLY A 43 7.58 21.17 -1.50
CA GLY A 43 8.82 21.92 -1.26
C GLY A 43 9.81 21.25 -0.31
N THR A 44 9.39 20.20 0.41
CA THR A 44 10.24 19.43 1.33
C THR A 44 10.10 17.93 1.09
N GLY A 45 11.19 17.20 1.28
CA GLY A 45 11.21 15.74 1.14
C GLY A 45 10.50 15.00 2.26
N TYR A 46 10.40 13.68 2.09
CA TYR A 46 9.80 12.82 3.11
C TYR A 46 10.86 12.41 4.14
N HIS A 47 10.53 12.51 5.42
CA HIS A 47 11.48 12.22 6.49
C HIS A 47 11.88 10.74 6.50
N LYS A 48 13.17 10.43 6.28
CA LYS A 48 13.67 9.06 6.10
C LYS A 48 13.32 8.10 7.23
N ARG A 49 13.37 8.56 8.49
CA ARG A 49 13.02 7.70 9.64
C ARG A 49 11.52 7.41 9.69
N LEU A 50 10.67 8.38 9.32
CA LEU A 50 9.23 8.14 9.24
C LEU A 50 8.92 7.16 8.11
N PHE A 51 9.61 7.31 6.96
CA PHE A 51 9.44 6.39 5.86
C PHE A 51 9.85 4.96 6.22
N ALA A 52 10.95 4.79 6.96
CA ALA A 52 11.40 3.49 7.44
C ALA A 52 10.37 2.79 8.34
N ASN A 53 9.58 3.55 9.11
CA ASN A 53 8.48 3.02 9.90
C ASN A 53 7.29 2.57 9.03
N GLY A 54 7.27 2.88 7.74
CA GLY A 54 6.20 2.48 6.82
C GLY A 54 6.00 0.98 6.68
N ALA A 55 7.01 0.19 7.03
CA ALA A 55 6.92 -1.27 7.08
C ALA A 55 6.25 -1.81 8.36
N ASP A 56 6.00 -0.98 9.37
CA ASP A 56 5.30 -1.40 10.60
C ASP A 56 3.87 -1.85 10.28
N MET A 57 3.34 -2.83 11.02
CA MET A 57 1.99 -3.37 10.79
C MET A 57 0.90 -2.28 10.89
N ASN A 58 1.09 -1.28 11.75
CA ASN A 58 0.10 -0.24 12.02
C ASN A 58 0.20 0.97 11.09
N ASP A 59 1.21 1.03 10.20
CA ASP A 59 1.32 2.12 9.25
C ASP A 59 0.35 1.93 8.07
N VAL A 60 -0.03 2.99 7.36
CA VAL A 60 -0.94 2.88 6.20
C VAL A 60 -0.23 2.36 4.94
N MET A 61 1.08 2.55 4.81
CA MET A 61 1.86 2.17 3.62
C MET A 61 1.97 0.66 3.46
N LEU A 62 1.78 0.16 2.24
CA LEU A 62 1.98 -1.25 1.90
C LEU A 62 3.31 -1.45 1.18
N VAL A 63 4.40 -1.36 1.96
CA VAL A 63 5.78 -1.45 1.44
C VAL A 63 6.51 -2.58 2.14
N GLY A 64 6.91 -3.61 1.39
CA GLY A 64 7.48 -4.81 2.00
C GLY A 64 7.69 -5.99 1.05
N SER A 65 7.85 -7.18 1.63
CA SER A 65 7.70 -8.43 0.89
C SER A 65 6.21 -8.68 0.56
N PRO A 66 5.89 -9.50 -0.47
CA PRO A 66 4.50 -9.84 -0.77
C PRO A 66 3.76 -10.43 0.44
N GLN A 67 4.43 -11.29 1.22
CA GLN A 67 3.86 -11.90 2.42
C GLN A 67 3.50 -10.84 3.47
N GLN A 68 4.42 -9.92 3.78
CA GLN A 68 4.18 -8.86 4.75
C GLN A 68 3.03 -7.94 4.30
N ILE A 69 2.96 -7.64 2.99
CA ILE A 69 1.87 -6.83 2.44
C ILE A 69 0.52 -7.55 2.58
N ILE A 70 0.46 -8.86 2.31
CA ILE A 70 -0.77 -9.66 2.47
C ILE A 70 -1.25 -9.61 3.93
N GLU A 71 -0.34 -9.87 4.89
CA GLU A 71 -0.66 -9.82 6.32
C GLU A 71 -1.19 -8.46 6.73
N LYS A 72 -0.57 -7.39 6.24
CA LYS A 72 -0.95 -6.01 6.54
C LYS A 72 -2.28 -5.61 5.91
N MET A 73 -2.56 -6.04 4.67
CA MET A 73 -3.86 -5.84 4.03
C MET A 73 -4.97 -6.56 4.79
N ILE A 74 -4.71 -7.78 5.26
CA ILE A 74 -5.66 -8.55 6.08
C ILE A 74 -5.90 -7.85 7.42
N TYR A 75 -4.84 -7.41 8.09
CA TYR A 75 -4.96 -6.65 9.34
C TYR A 75 -5.81 -5.38 9.15
N GLN A 76 -5.51 -4.57 8.13
CA GLN A 76 -6.31 -3.38 7.81
C GLN A 76 -7.76 -3.72 7.44
N TYR A 77 -8.01 -4.89 6.85
CA TYR A 77 -9.36 -5.35 6.53
C TYR A 77 -10.13 -5.74 7.80
N GLU A 78 -9.47 -6.40 8.75
CA GLU A 78 -10.08 -6.76 10.04
C GLU A 78 -10.41 -5.54 10.90
N GLU A 79 -9.53 -4.54 10.92
CA GLU A 79 -9.73 -3.33 11.72
C GLU A 79 -10.74 -2.35 11.09
N LEU A 80 -10.75 -2.22 9.77
CA LEU A 80 -11.51 -1.17 9.08
C LEU A 80 -12.71 -1.69 8.27
N GLY A 81 -12.76 -2.99 7.97
CA GLY A 81 -13.78 -3.59 7.12
C GLY A 81 -13.82 -2.97 5.72
N HIS A 82 -12.68 -2.53 5.17
CA HIS A 82 -12.63 -1.84 3.88
C HIS A 82 -12.89 -2.79 2.69
N GLN A 83 -13.61 -2.33 1.66
CA GLN A 83 -13.94 -3.14 0.47
C GLN A 83 -12.99 -2.88 -0.70
N ARG A 84 -12.21 -1.81 -0.64
CA ARG A 84 -11.31 -1.39 -1.71
C ARG A 84 -9.98 -0.92 -1.15
N TYR A 85 -8.91 -1.28 -1.86
CA TYR A 85 -7.59 -0.70 -1.65
C TYR A 85 -7.18 0.06 -2.92
N LEU A 86 -6.68 1.27 -2.76
CA LEU A 86 -6.18 2.13 -3.84
C LEU A 86 -4.67 2.33 -3.68
N ALA A 87 -3.90 1.64 -4.53
CA ALA A 87 -2.45 1.64 -4.48
C ALA A 87 -1.85 2.81 -5.28
N GLN A 88 -1.01 3.61 -4.63
CA GLN A 88 -0.16 4.58 -5.32
C GLN A 88 1.21 3.95 -5.61
N ILE A 89 1.48 3.65 -6.88
CA ILE A 89 2.63 2.81 -7.30
C ILE A 89 3.66 3.52 -8.18
N ASP A 90 3.33 4.68 -8.74
CA ASP A 90 4.09 5.40 -9.77
C ASP A 90 4.61 6.77 -9.31
N PHE A 91 4.47 7.08 -8.03
CA PHE A 91 4.80 8.39 -7.48
C PHE A 91 6.27 8.78 -7.68
N GLY A 92 6.53 10.07 -7.86
CA GLY A 92 7.89 10.63 -7.90
C GLY A 92 8.73 10.24 -9.11
N GLY A 93 8.11 9.76 -10.20
CA GLY A 93 8.82 9.36 -11.43
C GLY A 93 9.39 7.95 -11.36
N MET A 94 8.67 7.03 -10.70
CA MET A 94 9.02 5.61 -10.66
C MET A 94 9.20 5.05 -12.08
N PRO A 95 10.30 4.32 -12.38
CA PRO A 95 10.50 3.68 -13.67
C PRO A 95 9.35 2.74 -14.05
N PHE A 96 8.98 2.75 -15.32
CA PHE A 96 7.87 1.97 -15.84
C PHE A 96 8.01 0.47 -15.52
N GLU A 97 9.21 -0.08 -15.63
CA GLU A 97 9.50 -1.49 -15.36
C GLU A 97 9.22 -1.86 -13.89
N LYS A 98 9.49 -0.94 -12.96
CA LYS A 98 9.19 -1.13 -11.53
C LYS A 98 7.68 -1.06 -11.27
N VAL A 99 6.97 -0.16 -11.94
CA VAL A 99 5.51 -0.07 -11.88
C VAL A 99 4.89 -1.38 -12.38
N MET A 100 5.29 -1.85 -13.56
CA MET A 100 4.78 -3.09 -14.15
C MET A 100 5.09 -4.32 -13.29
N LYS A 101 6.30 -4.41 -12.73
CA LYS A 101 6.66 -5.49 -11.80
C LYS A 101 5.74 -5.50 -10.57
N ASN A 102 5.41 -4.33 -10.02
CA ASN A 102 4.48 -4.23 -8.88
C ASN A 102 3.05 -4.65 -9.26
N ILE A 103 2.56 -4.23 -10.44
CA ILE A 103 1.26 -4.68 -10.96
C ILE A 103 1.21 -6.20 -11.09
N GLU A 104 2.27 -6.82 -11.61
CA GLU A 104 2.38 -8.27 -11.72
C GLU A 104 2.33 -8.95 -10.34
N ILE A 105 3.12 -8.47 -9.37
CA ILE A 105 3.14 -9.02 -8.01
C ILE A 105 1.76 -8.87 -7.33
N ILE A 106 1.09 -7.73 -7.50
CA ILE A 106 -0.27 -7.53 -7.00
C ILE A 106 -1.21 -8.59 -7.59
N GLY A 107 -1.21 -8.74 -8.92
CA GLY A 107 -2.12 -9.65 -9.63
C GLY A 107 -1.86 -11.12 -9.36
N THR A 108 -0.60 -11.52 -9.23
CA THR A 108 -0.19 -12.94 -9.22
C THR A 108 0.09 -13.49 -7.83
N LYS A 109 0.53 -12.66 -6.88
CA LYS A 109 0.93 -13.11 -5.53
C LYS A 109 0.00 -12.61 -4.43
N ILE A 110 -0.34 -11.31 -4.45
CA ILE A 110 -1.03 -10.68 -3.32
C ILE A 110 -2.55 -10.86 -3.41
N LEU A 111 -3.17 -10.47 -4.53
CA LEU A 111 -4.62 -10.52 -4.68
C LEU A 111 -5.23 -11.92 -4.48
N PRO A 112 -4.63 -13.02 -4.97
CA PRO A 112 -5.18 -14.36 -4.73
C PRO A 112 -5.27 -14.71 -3.24
N GLU A 113 -4.24 -14.42 -2.46
CA GLU A 113 -4.19 -14.75 -1.02
C GLU A 113 -5.14 -13.86 -0.21
N VAL A 114 -5.17 -12.56 -0.48
CA VAL A 114 -6.11 -11.64 0.19
C VAL A 114 -7.56 -12.05 -0.11
N LYS A 115 -7.89 -12.36 -1.37
CA LYS A 115 -9.24 -12.82 -1.75
C LYS A 115 -9.59 -14.15 -1.11
N LYS A 116 -8.64 -15.07 -0.96
CA LYS A 116 -8.86 -16.35 -0.26
C LYS A 116 -9.28 -16.11 1.20
N TYR A 117 -8.67 -15.13 1.86
CA TYR A 117 -9.00 -14.77 3.23
C TYR A 117 -10.36 -14.08 3.38
N THR A 118 -10.66 -13.12 2.49
CA THR A 118 -11.86 -12.27 2.59
C THR A 118 -13.10 -12.87 1.94
N LYS A 119 -12.99 -13.98 1.20
CA LYS A 119 -14.14 -14.61 0.55
C LYS A 119 -15.18 -15.08 1.56
N GLY A 120 -16.36 -14.47 1.53
CA GLY A 120 -17.50 -14.87 2.37
C GLY A 120 -17.45 -14.32 3.80
N LYS A 121 -16.56 -13.37 4.06
CA LYS A 121 -16.58 -12.49 5.23
C LYS A 121 -17.23 -11.17 4.84
#